data_AF-A0A6I5C3T0-F1
#
_entry.id   AF-A0A6I5C3T0-F1
#
_cell.length_a   1.000
_cell.length_b   1.000
_cell.length_c   1.000
_cell.angle_alpha   90.00
_cell.angle_beta   90.00
_cell.angle_gamma   90.00
#
_symmetry.space_group_name_H-M   'P 1'
#
loop_
_entity.id
_entity.type
_entity.pdbx_description
1 polymer ?
#
loop_
_entity_poly.entity_id
_entity_poly.type
_entity_poly.pdbx_seq_one_letter_code
_entity_poly.pdbx_strand_id
1 'polypeptide(L)' 'MAHALIASPFLDGHLLLKPGARAGARISADHYEGLRQAATDGEPLP' A
#
# COMPACT_ATOMS: atom_id res chain seq x y z
N MET A 1 -10.96 12.73 6.63
CA MET A 1 -10.21 11.73 7.42
C MET A 1 -9.32 10.96 6.46
N ALA A 2 -7.99 11.06 6.59
CA ALA A 2 -7.07 10.29 5.77
C ALA A 2 -7.30 8.81 6.08
N HIS A 3 -7.76 8.04 5.09
CA HIS A 3 -7.93 6.62 5.28
C HIS A 3 -6.54 5.97 5.35
N ALA A 4 -6.18 5.40 6.50
CA ALA A 4 -4.95 4.64 6.65
C ALA A 4 -5.06 3.34 5.83
N LEU A 5 -4.35 3.29 4.71
CA LEU A 5 -4.10 2.05 3.98
C LEU A 5 -3.07 1.23 4.75
N ILE A 6 -3.36 -0.05 4.96
CA ILE A 6 -2.46 -0.99 5.62
C ILE A 6 -1.84 -1.87 4.54
N ALA A 7 -0.52 -1.90 4.47
CA ALA A 7 0.21 -2.85 3.65
C ALA A 7 0.69 -4.02 4.52
N SER A 8 0.49 -5.24 4.05
CA SER A 8 0.97 -6.46 4.73
C SER A 8 1.67 -7.39 3.74
N PRO A 9 2.80 -8.03 4.11
CA PRO A 9 3.45 -9.03 3.26
C PRO A 9 2.50 -10.18 2.91
N PHE A 10 2.42 -10.55 1.64
CA PHE A 10 1.57 -11.63 1.17
C PHE A 10 2.16 -12.29 -0.09
N LEU A 11 2.57 -13.56 0.03
CA LEU A 11 3.23 -14.32 -1.03
C LEU A 11 4.46 -13.58 -1.58
N ASP A 12 4.46 -13.30 -2.88
CA ASP A 12 5.48 -12.62 -3.68
C ASP A 12 5.32 -11.08 -3.71
N GLY A 13 4.43 -10.53 -2.89
CA GLY A 13 4.16 -9.10 -2.87
C GLY A 13 3.53 -8.62 -1.57
N HIS A 14 2.69 -7.59 -1.67
CA HIS A 14 1.99 -7.00 -0.54
C HIS A 14 0.50 -6.92 -0.80
N LEU A 15 -0.30 -7.16 0.24
CA LEU A 15 -1.73 -6.92 0.22
C LEU A 15 -2.02 -5.55 0.85
N LEU A 16 -2.70 -4.71 0.10
CA LEU A 16 -3.23 -3.44 0.57
C LEU A 16 -4.65 -3.63 1.07
N LEU A 17 -4.89 -3.20 2.31
CA LEU A 17 -6.17 -3.27 2.97
C LEU A 17 -6.61 -1.89 3.43
N LYS A 18 -7.88 -1.58 3.18
CA LYS A 18 -8.55 -0.43 3.80
C LYS A 18 -9.42 -0.94 4.95
N PRO A 19 -9.27 -0.41 6.18
CA PRO A 19 -10.15 -0.78 7.29
C PRO A 19 -11.63 -0.63 6.91
N GLY A 20 -12.43 -1.66 7.17
CA GLY A 20 -13.85 -1.72 6.81
C GLY A 20 -14.14 -2.19 5.39
N ALA A 21 -13.13 -2.34 4.52
CA ALA A 21 -13.31 -2.96 3.21
C ALA A 21 -13.23 -4.49 3.32
N ARG A 22 -14.10 -5.19 2.58
CA ARG A 22 -14.09 -6.66 2.46
C ARG A 22 -13.12 -7.19 1.41
N ALA A 23 -12.48 -6.29 0.67
CA ALA A 23 -11.56 -6.61 -0.40
C ALA A 23 -10.29 -5.78 -0.25
N GLY A 24 -9.17 -6.35 -0.68
CA GLY A 24 -7.88 -5.70 -0.77
C GLY A 24 -7.31 -5.80 -2.19
N ALA A 25 -6.19 -5.12 -2.42
CA ALA A 25 -5.46 -5.18 -3.68
C ALA A 25 -4.07 -5.79 -3.44
N ARG A 26 -3.67 -6.77 -4.25
CA ARG A 26 -2.29 -7.26 -4.24
C ARG A 26 -1.44 -6.37 -5.15
N ILE A 27 -0.30 -5.94 -4.63
CA ILE A 27 0.73 -5.24 -5.38
C ILE A 27 2.03 -6.03 -5.33
N SER A 28 2.90 -5.85 -6.32
CA SER A 28 4.25 -6.42 -6.30
C SER A 28 5.09 -5.78 -5.20
N ALA A 29 6.16 -6.45 -4.78
CA ALA A 29 7.14 -5.90 -3.85
C ALA A 29 7.77 -4.59 -4.36
N ASP A 30 8.14 -4.54 -5.65
CA ASP A 30 8.71 -3.33 -6.27
C ASP A 30 7.77 -2.14 -6.20
N HIS A 31 6.47 -2.37 -6.43
CA HIS A 31 5.47 -1.31 -6.35
C HIS A 31 5.30 -0.83 -4.90
N TYR A 32 5.31 -1.74 -3.92
CA TYR A 32 5.26 -1.37 -2.51
C TYR A 32 6.44 -0.48 -2.10
N GLU A 33 7.67 -0.82 -2.51
CA GLU A 33 8.84 0.00 -2.21
C GLU A 33 8.75 1.39 -2.85
N GLY A 34 8.24 1.49 -4.09
CA GLY A 34 7.97 2.78 -4.73
C GLY A 34 6.98 3.64 -3.93
N LEU A 35 5.88 3.04 -3.46
CA LEU A 35 4.89 3.74 -2.62
C LEU A 35 5.48 4.18 -1.27
N ARG A 36 6.30 3.31 -0.64
CA ARG A 36 6.97 3.59 0.64
C ARG A 36 7.96 4.75 0.51
N GLN A 37 8.71 4.79 -0.60
CA GLN A 37 9.66 5.85 -0.88
C GLN A 37 8.94 7.19 -1.10
N ALA A 38 7.93 7.23 -1.97
CA ALA A 38 7.16 8.46 -2.23
C ALA A 38 6.44 8.99 -0.97
N ALA A 39 5.92 8.10 -0.11
CA ALA A 39 5.33 8.49 1.16
C ALA A 39 6.35 9.09 2.14
N THR A 40 7.62 8.67 2.06
CA THR A 40 8.72 9.24 2.85
C THR A 40 9.13 10.61 2.31
N ASP A 41 9.09 10.78 0.99
CA ASP A 41 9.47 12.01 0.31
C ASP A 41 8.37 13.10 0.34
N GLY A 42 7.19 12.76 0.87
CA GLY A 42 6.05 13.67 0.97
C GLY A 42 5.39 13.99 -0.38
N GLU A 43 5.72 13.23 -1.42
CA GLU A 43 5.16 13.39 -2.75
C GLU A 43 3.74 12.81 -2.81
N PRO A 44 2.77 13.54 -3.40
CA PRO A 44 1.46 12.97 -3.68
C PRO A 44 1.60 11.86 -4.72
N LEU A 45 1.29 10.64 -4.30
CA LEU A 45 1.21 9.48 -5.18
C LEU A 45 0.13 9.70 -6.27
N PRO A 46 0.41 9.35 -7.55
CA PRO A 46 -0.53 9.53 -8.66
C PRO A 46 -1.79 8.65 -8.54
#